data_AF-A0A930KBW3-F1
#
_entry.id   AF-A0A930KBW3-F1
#
_cell.length_a   1.000
_cell.length_b   1.000
_cell.length_c   1.000
_cell.angle_alpha   90.00
_cell.angle_beta   90.00
_cell.angle_gamma   90.00
#
_symmetry.space_group_name_H-M   'P 1'
#
loop_
_entity.id
_entity.type
_entity.pdbx_description
1 polymer ?
#
loop_
_entity_poly.entity_id
_entity_poly.type
_entity_poly.pdbx_seq_one_letter_code
_entity_poly.pdbx_strand_id
1 'polypeptide(L)' 'MKKKFICTVCGYIHEGTEAPAECPVCHAKAAKFKEFNPEALKGTKTEQNLKNAFAGESQAHTKY' A
#
# COMPACT_ATOMS: atom_id res chain seq x y z
N MET A 1 3.69 -15.57 9.85
CA MET A 1 3.09 -14.63 8.87
C MET A 1 2.42 -13.52 9.67
N LYS A 2 2.98 -12.31 9.69
CA LYS A 2 2.40 -11.18 10.45
C LYS A 2 1.34 -10.53 9.56
N LYS A 3 0.11 -10.38 10.07
CA LYS A 3 -0.95 -9.68 9.35
C LYS A 3 -0.64 -8.20 9.32
N LYS A 4 -0.96 -7.54 8.21
CA LYS A 4 -0.85 -6.09 8.10
C LYS A 4 -2.24 -5.50 8.09
N PHE A 5 -2.48 -4.49 8.90
CA PHE A 5 -3.75 -3.77 8.94
C PHE A 5 -3.53 -2.36 8.47
N ILE A 6 -4.25 -1.95 7.43
CA ILE A 6 -4.22 -0.59 6.89
C ILE A 6 -5.40 0.21 7.43
N CYS A 7 -5.13 1.39 7.96
CA CYS A 7 -6.16 2.37 8.28
C CYS A 7 -6.69 2.99 6.99
N THR A 8 -8.00 2.88 6.73
CA THR A 8 -8.63 3.43 5.52
C THR A 8 -8.80 4.95 5.56
N VAL A 9 -8.45 5.60 6.67
CA VAL A 9 -8.58 7.06 6.84
C VAL A 9 -7.27 7.76 6.51
N CYS A 10 -6.14 7.28 7.04
CA CYS A 10 -4.83 7.92 6.86
C CYS A 10 -3.76 7.06 6.19
N GLY A 11 -4.03 5.78 5.91
CA GLY A 11 -3.05 4.87 5.30
C GLY A 11 -2.02 4.28 6.27
N TYR A 12 -2.15 4.50 7.59
CA TYR A 12 -1.25 3.88 8.59
C TYR A 12 -1.30 2.35 8.51
N ILE A 13 -0.14 1.71 8.49
CA ILE A 13 0.01 0.24 8.43
C ILE A 13 0.51 -0.27 9.78
N HIS A 14 -0.29 -1.11 10.41
CA HIS A 14 0.08 -1.82 11.63
C HIS A 14 0.48 -3.26 11.31
N GLU A 15 1.63 -3.71 11.81
CA GLU A 15 2.14 -5.08 11.64
C GLU A 15 1.97 -5.86 12.95
N GLY A 16 0.95 -6.71 13.02
CA GLY A 16 0.57 -7.40 14.25
C GLY A 16 -0.43 -8.53 14.03
N THR A 17 -0.78 -9.25 15.08
CA THR A 17 -1.85 -10.26 15.04
C THR A 17 -3.24 -9.64 15.05
N GLU A 18 -3.35 -8.42 15.59
CA GLU A 18 -4.62 -7.72 15.84
C GLU A 18 -4.51 -6.24 15.44
N ALA A 19 -5.62 -5.64 15.01
CA ALA A 19 -5.68 -4.22 14.67
C ALA A 19 -5.78 -3.38 15.96
N PRO A 20 -5.08 -2.23 16.05
CA PRO A 20 -5.13 -1.38 17.24
C PRO A 20 -6.54 -0.79 17.43
N ALA A 21 -6.93 -0.61 18.70
CA ALA A 21 -8.23 -0.04 19.08
C ALA A 21 -8.46 1.36 18.49
N GLU A 22 -7.38 2.13 18.35
CA GLU A 22 -7.35 3.47 17.80
C GLU A 22 -6.10 3.66 16.94
N CYS A 23 -6.25 4.37 15.81
CA CYS A 23 -5.12 4.68 14.94
C CYS A 23 -4.21 5.74 15.58
N PRO A 24 -2.90 5.49 15.74
CA PRO A 24 -1.98 6.45 16.36
C PRO A 24 -1.70 7.69 15.49
N VAL A 25 -2.14 7.69 14.23
CA VAL A 25 -1.91 8.81 13.28
C VAL A 25 -3.11 9.73 13.16
N CYS A 26 -4.33 9.16 13.10
CA CYS A 26 -5.55 9.93 12.84
C CYS A 26 -6.63 9.75 13.92
N HIS A 27 -6.35 8.97 14.97
CA HIS A 27 -7.27 8.65 16.06
C HIS A 27 -8.61 8.04 15.60
N ALA A 28 -8.65 7.46 14.40
CA ALA A 28 -9.79 6.71 13.94
C ALA A 28 -9.92 5.39 14.71
N LYS A 29 -11.16 5.01 15.04
CA LYS A 29 -11.47 3.75 15.72
C LYS A 29 -11.08 2.51 14.90
N ALA A 30 -10.88 1.38 15.58
CA ALA A 30 -10.57 0.07 15.00
C ALA A 30 -11.45 -0.34 13.79
N ALA A 31 -12.70 0.12 13.74
CA ALA A 31 -13.62 -0.11 12.62
C ALA A 31 -13.10 0.40 11.26
N LYS A 32 -12.11 1.30 11.25
CA LYS A 32 -11.49 1.85 10.03
C LYS A 32 -10.22 1.10 9.63
N PHE A 33 -9.84 0.02 10.31
CA PHE A 33 -8.74 -0.85 9.90
C PHE A 33 -9.23 -2.00 9.04
N LYS A 34 -8.50 -2.29 7.96
CA LYS A 34 -8.73 -3.44 7.08
C LYS A 34 -7.46 -4.27 6.95
N GLU A 35 -7.61 -5.57 6.77
CA GLU A 35 -6.48 -6.45 6.45
C GLU A 35 -5.90 -6.06 5.08
N PHE A 36 -4.62 -5.73 5.05
CA PHE A 36 -3.87 -5.41 3.85
C PHE A 36 -2.92 -6.54 3.51
N ASN A 37 -3.13 -7.16 2.34
CA ASN A 37 -2.21 -8.16 1.82
C ASN A 37 -1.43 -7.57 0.63
N PRO A 38 -0.18 -7.10 0.84
CA PRO A 38 0.63 -6.54 -0.24
C PRO A 38 1.03 -7.59 -1.29
N GLU A 39 0.99 -8.88 -0.95
CA GLU A 39 1.39 -9.96 -1.86
C GLU A 39 0.39 -10.17 -3.00
N ALA A 40 -0.88 -9.77 -2.81
CA ALA A 40 -1.90 -9.88 -3.85
C ALA A 40 -1.69 -8.93 -5.04
N LEU A 41 -0.92 -7.86 -4.88
CA LEU A 41 -0.64 -6.90 -5.97
C LEU A 41 0.60 -7.26 -6.79
N LYS A 42 1.59 -7.92 -6.16
CA LYS A 42 2.86 -8.26 -6.80
C LYS A 42 2.62 -9.32 -7.87
N GLY A 43 3.00 -9.03 -9.11
CA GLY A 43 2.81 -9.96 -10.25
C GLY A 43 1.48 -9.84 -10.99
N THR A 44 0.64 -8.85 -10.68
CA THR A 44 -0.53 -8.55 -11.52
C THR A 44 -0.11 -7.93 -12.86
N LYS A 45 -0.90 -8.16 -13.91
CA LYS A 45 -0.68 -7.52 -15.23
C LYS A 45 -0.59 -5.99 -15.10
N THR A 46 -1.33 -5.39 -14.16
CA THR A 46 -1.29 -3.95 -13.86
C THR A 46 0.10 -3.50 -13.38
N GLU A 47 0.76 -4.26 -12.50
CA GLU A 47 2.12 -3.94 -12.06
C GLU A 47 3.12 -4.00 -13.22
N GLN A 48 2.99 -5.00 -14.10
CA GLN A 48 3.86 -5.13 -15.27
C GLN A 48 3.65 -3.98 -16.27
N ASN A 49 2.39 -3.59 -16.51
CA ASN A 49 2.07 -2.45 -17.37
C ASN A 49 2.61 -1.13 -16.82
N LEU A 50 2.50 -0.91 -15.50
CA LEU A 50 3.04 0.30 -14.85
C LEU A 50 4.57 0.35 -14.91
N LYS A 51 5.25 -0.78 -14.69
CA LYS A 51 6.72 -0.90 -14.85
C LYS A 51 7.15 -0.57 -16.28
N ASN A 52 6.42 -1.06 -17.28
CA ASN A 52 6.71 -0.80 -18.68
C ASN A 52 6.48 0.67 -19.08
N ALA A 53 5.40 1.28 -18.59
CA ALA A 53 5.11 2.71 -18.82
C ALA A 53 6.22 3.60 -18.25
N PHE A 54 6.61 3.38 -16.99
CA PHE A 54 7.64 4.17 -16.32
C PHE A 54 9.04 4.02 -16.96
N ALA A 55 9.34 2.82 -17.50
CA ALA A 55 10.57 2.59 -18.25
C ALA A 55 10.63 3.42 -19.55
N GLY A 56 9.49 3.72 -20.17
CA GLY A 56 9.40 4.57 -21.36
C GLY A 56 9.59 6.07 -21.07
N GLU A 57 9.08 6.57 -19.94
CA GLU A 57 9.16 7.99 -19.56
C GLU A 57 10.57 8.42 -19.14
N SER A 58 11.36 7.50 -18.59
CA SER A 58 12.76 7.72 -18.22
C SER A 58 13.68 7.99 -19.42
N GLN A 59 13.23 7.69 -20.65
CA GLN A 59 13.97 7.91 -21.91
C GLN A 59 13.71 9.30 -22.53
N ALA A 60 12.76 10.07 -21.99
CA ALA A 60 12.41 11.40 -22.50
C ALA A 60 13.23 12.53 -21.85
N HIS A 61 13.70 12.34 -20.61
CA HIS A 61 14.43 13.36 -19.84
C HIS A 61 15.91 13.52 -20.23
N THR A 62 16.45 12.69 -21.14
CA THR A 62 17.85 12.83 -21.61
C THR A 62 17.98 13.59 -22.93
N LYS A 63 16.89 14.23 -23.40
CA LYS A 63 16.85 14.97 -24.66
C LYS A 63 16.84 16.49 -24.42
N TYR A 64 17.80 17.01 -23.66
CA TYR A 64 18.33 18.37 -23.80
C TYR A 64 19.71 18.47 -23.15
#